data_AF-A0A6B2S234-F1
#
_entry.id   AF-A0A6B2S234-F1
#
_cell.length_a   1.000
_cell.length_b   1.000
_cell.length_c   1.000
_cell.angle_alpha   90.00
_cell.angle_beta   90.00
_cell.angle_gamma   90.00
#
_symmetry.space_group_name_H-M   'P 1'
#
loop_
_entity.id
_entity.type
_entity.pdbx_description
1 polymer ?
#
loop_
_entity_poly.entity_id
_entity_poly.type
_entity_poly.pdbx_seq_one_letter_code
_entity_poly.pdbx_strand_id
1 'polypeptide(L)'
;MVEADSGAEPADAAGDAAEALDRPLPEAVRRRVVALVSDAFGGLSVPELPAQLRQYARFTPTRRAKFAGNAMAAALEGDALFRRRIGERLKESQPELTGALEAGSPPAAADPVDVAAAAYVLRPAGWVKLVAAAGEEAQRVVAERAD
;
A
#
# COMPACT_ATOMS: atom_id res chain seq x y z
N MET A 1 -48.80 -0.13 -12.42
CA MET A 1 -47.64 0.27 -13.23
C MET A 1 -46.43 0.10 -12.34
N VAL A 2 -45.58 -0.85 -12.70
CA VAL A 2 -44.46 -1.38 -11.92
C VAL A 2 -43.18 -0.63 -12.32
N GLU A 3 -42.18 -0.63 -11.42
CA GLU A 3 -40.73 -0.43 -11.64
C GLU A 3 -40.21 1.02 -11.56
N ALA A 4 -39.04 1.32 -10.98
CA ALA A 4 -37.94 0.47 -10.54
C ALA A 4 -37.25 1.06 -9.30
N ASP A 5 -37.01 0.18 -8.33
CA ASP A 5 -36.00 0.31 -7.28
C ASP A 5 -34.62 0.22 -7.97
N SER A 6 -33.95 1.37 -8.18
CA SER A 6 -32.55 1.35 -8.60
C SER A 6 -31.69 1.11 -7.37
N GLY A 7 -31.49 -0.17 -7.06
CA GLY A 7 -30.41 -0.63 -6.21
C GLY A 7 -29.08 -0.12 -6.76
N ALA A 8 -28.44 0.78 -6.02
CA ALA A 8 -27.04 1.11 -6.22
C ALA A 8 -26.23 -0.13 -5.83
N GLU A 9 -25.86 -0.93 -6.81
CA GLU A 9 -24.97 -2.07 -6.59
C GLU A 9 -23.60 -1.53 -6.18
N PRO A 10 -23.01 -2.00 -5.06
CA PRO A 10 -21.67 -1.60 -4.69
C PRO A 10 -20.70 -2.25 -5.67
N ALA A 11 -20.13 -1.44 -6.57
CA ALA A 11 -19.06 -1.83 -7.49
C ALA A 11 -17.71 -2.16 -6.81
N ASP A 12 -17.71 -2.34 -5.48
CA ASP A 12 -16.51 -2.41 -4.65
C ASP A 12 -15.92 -3.83 -4.53
N ALA A 13 -16.65 -4.87 -4.94
CA ALA A 13 -16.26 -6.26 -4.66
C ALA A 13 -15.46 -6.96 -5.78
N ALA A 14 -15.36 -6.40 -6.99
CA ALA A 14 -14.79 -7.11 -8.14
C ALA A 14 -13.31 -6.81 -8.44
N GLY A 15 -12.70 -5.83 -7.76
CA GLY A 15 -11.32 -5.39 -8.03
C GLY A 15 -10.21 -6.24 -7.39
N ASP A 16 -10.53 -7.04 -6.37
CA ASP A 16 -9.53 -7.72 -5.52
C ASP A 16 -8.89 -8.95 -6.21
N ALA A 17 -9.53 -9.55 -7.22
CA ALA A 17 -9.21 -10.91 -7.66
C ALA A 17 -8.31 -11.05 -8.90
N ALA A 18 -8.09 -10.01 -9.70
CA ALA A 18 -7.43 -10.14 -11.01
C ALA A 18 -6.14 -9.34 -11.21
N GLU A 19 -5.92 -8.26 -10.44
CA GLU A 19 -4.71 -7.45 -10.60
C GLU A 19 -3.57 -8.00 -9.73
N ALA A 20 -2.60 -8.64 -10.37
CA ALA A 20 -1.32 -9.05 -9.78
C ALA A 20 -0.17 -8.32 -10.48
N LEU A 21 0.95 -8.17 -9.78
CA LEU A 21 2.16 -7.62 -10.39
C LEU A 21 2.87 -8.71 -11.19
N ASP A 22 3.02 -8.50 -12.50
CA ASP A 22 3.85 -9.35 -13.37
C ASP A 22 5.36 -9.16 -13.17
N ARG A 23 5.76 -8.06 -12.51
CA ARG A 23 7.17 -7.71 -12.25
C ARG A 23 7.39 -7.33 -10.78
N PRO A 24 8.58 -7.58 -10.22
CA PRO A 24 8.88 -7.20 -8.84
C PRO A 24 8.69 -5.69 -8.64
N LEU A 25 8.27 -5.29 -7.43
CA LEU A 25 8.08 -3.87 -7.11
C LEU A 25 9.35 -3.07 -7.38
N PRO A 26 9.25 -1.87 -7.99
CA PRO A 26 10.36 -0.94 -8.07
C PRO A 26 10.96 -0.66 -6.69
N GLU A 27 12.28 -0.50 -6.62
CA GLU A 27 12.97 -0.38 -5.33
C GLU A 27 12.50 0.82 -4.51
N ALA A 28 12.26 1.96 -5.16
CA ALA A 28 11.72 3.16 -4.51
C ALA A 28 10.36 2.89 -3.84
N VAL A 29 9.45 2.24 -4.56
CA VAL A 29 8.12 1.86 -4.05
C VAL A 29 8.27 0.84 -2.91
N ARG A 30 9.14 -0.16 -3.05
CA ARG A 30 9.40 -1.15 -1.99
C ARG A 30 9.87 -0.48 -0.70
N ARG A 31 10.84 0.44 -0.78
CA ARG A 31 11.34 1.19 0.38
C ARG A 31 10.23 2.01 1.03
N ARG A 32 9.38 2.64 0.22
CA ARG A 32 8.25 3.43 0.74
C ARG A 32 7.18 2.57 1.40
N VAL A 33 6.83 1.42 0.81
CA VAL A 33 5.93 0.42 1.42
C VAL A 33 6.46 -0.02 2.79
N VAL A 34 7.75 -0.33 2.89
CA VAL A 34 8.38 -0.70 4.17
C VAL A 34 8.27 0.43 5.20
N ALA A 35 8.46 1.69 4.79
CA ALA A 35 8.31 2.83 5.69
C ALA A 35 6.86 2.95 6.22
N LEU A 36 5.86 2.90 5.32
CA LEU A 36 4.44 2.93 5.71
C LEU A 36 4.09 1.80 6.67
N VAL A 37 4.53 0.57 6.37
CA VAL A 37 4.31 -0.59 7.24
C VAL A 37 4.99 -0.39 8.60
N SER A 38 6.22 0.12 8.63
CA SER A 38 6.96 0.37 9.86
C SER A 38 6.30 1.42 10.74
N ASP A 39 5.71 2.46 10.15
CA ASP A 39 4.97 3.49 10.86
C ASP A 39 3.67 2.91 11.44
N ALA A 40 2.89 2.18 10.63
CA ALA A 40 1.68 1.49 11.07
C ALA A 40 1.97 0.41 12.13
N PHE A 41 3.13 -0.23 12.08
CA PHE A 41 3.60 -1.22 13.05
C PHE A 41 3.59 -0.67 14.48
N GLY A 42 3.84 0.64 14.67
CA GLY A 42 3.81 1.29 15.97
C GLY A 42 2.44 1.24 16.66
N GLY A 43 1.35 1.16 15.89
CA GLY A 43 -0.02 1.10 16.40
C GLY A 43 -0.62 -0.31 16.46
N LEU A 44 0.16 -1.36 16.17
CA LEU A 44 -0.29 -2.76 16.23
C LEU A 44 0.24 -3.44 17.49
N SER A 45 -0.62 -4.23 18.13
CA SER A 45 -0.22 -5.10 19.23
C SER A 45 0.46 -6.38 18.71
N VAL A 46 1.32 -6.99 19.52
CA VAL A 46 2.03 -8.23 19.18
C VAL A 46 1.14 -9.36 18.63
N PRO A 47 -0.07 -9.64 19.16
CA PRO A 47 -0.92 -10.69 18.60
C PRO A 47 -1.47 -10.37 17.20
N GLU A 48 -1.56 -9.10 16.82
CA GLU A 48 -2.02 -8.67 15.49
C GLU A 48 -0.95 -8.82 14.41
N LEU A 49 0.30 -9.03 14.83
CA LEU A 49 1.45 -9.20 13.95
C LEU A 49 1.61 -10.66 13.49
N PRO A 50 1.97 -10.86 12.21
CA PRO A 50 2.44 -12.13 11.69
C PRO A 50 3.60 -12.68 12.53
N ALA A 51 3.67 -14.01 12.70
CA ALA A 51 4.61 -14.67 13.60
C ALA A 51 6.07 -14.26 13.33
N GLN A 52 6.46 -14.16 12.07
CA GLN A 52 7.79 -13.73 11.61
C GLN A 52 8.13 -12.28 11.99
N LEU A 53 7.12 -11.43 12.21
CA LEU A 53 7.28 -10.02 12.53
C LEU A 53 7.31 -9.74 14.04
N ARG A 54 6.76 -10.63 14.88
CA ARG A 54 6.65 -10.43 16.33
C ARG A 54 7.98 -10.14 17.02
N GLN A 55 9.07 -10.76 16.57
CA GLN A 55 10.41 -10.55 17.13
C GLN A 55 10.94 -9.12 16.97
N TYR A 56 10.40 -8.36 16.00
CA TYR A 56 10.77 -6.98 15.73
C TYR A 56 9.90 -5.97 16.48
N ALA A 57 8.83 -6.40 17.15
CA ALA A 57 7.95 -5.51 17.91
C ALA A 57 8.66 -4.79 19.08
N ARG A 58 9.69 -5.43 19.63
CA ARG A 58 10.57 -4.85 20.66
C ARG A 58 11.57 -3.81 20.14
N PHE A 59 11.68 -3.62 18.83
CA PHE A 59 12.65 -2.70 18.24
C PHE A 59 12.09 -1.28 18.15
N THR A 60 12.98 -0.29 18.24
CA THR A 60 12.65 1.10 17.94
C THR A 60 12.20 1.26 16.49
N PRO A 61 11.40 2.28 16.14
CA PRO A 61 10.93 2.52 14.77
C PRO A 61 12.07 2.46 13.72
N THR A 62 13.18 3.14 13.99
CA THR A 62 14.36 3.15 13.11
C THR A 62 14.98 1.75 12.92
N ARG A 63 15.04 0.94 13.98
CA ARG A 63 15.56 -0.44 13.88
C ARG A 63 14.56 -1.37 13.18
N ARG A 64 13.25 -1.17 13.35
CA ARG A 64 12.22 -1.93 12.63
C ARG A 64 12.35 -1.73 11.13
N ALA A 65 12.36 -0.49 10.64
CA ALA A 65 12.54 -0.21 9.22
C ALA A 65 13.84 -0.82 8.65
N LYS A 66 14.94 -0.73 9.42
CA LYS A 66 16.25 -1.25 8.99
C LYS A 66 16.35 -2.78 8.94
N PHE A 67 15.85 -3.47 9.97
CA PHE A 67 16.07 -4.92 10.15
C PHE A 67 14.87 -5.79 9.78
N ALA A 68 13.66 -5.22 9.77
CA ALA A 68 12.44 -5.95 9.46
C ALA A 68 11.95 -5.68 8.02
N GLY A 69 12.60 -4.81 7.25
CA GLY A 69 12.09 -4.36 5.94
C GLY A 69 11.72 -5.48 4.97
N ASN A 70 12.61 -6.46 4.79
CA ASN A 70 12.32 -7.61 3.92
C ASN A 70 11.17 -8.49 4.47
N ALA A 71 11.14 -8.70 5.78
CA ALA A 71 10.07 -9.48 6.43
C ALA A 71 8.72 -8.76 6.36
N MET A 72 8.71 -7.43 6.46
CA MET A 72 7.52 -6.58 6.31
C MET A 72 6.98 -6.64 4.88
N ALA A 73 7.85 -6.52 3.88
CA ALA A 73 7.45 -6.62 2.47
C ALA A 73 6.86 -8.00 2.16
N ALA A 74 7.54 -9.07 2.59
CA ALA A 74 7.06 -10.45 2.39
C ALA A 74 5.73 -10.72 3.13
N ALA A 75 5.57 -10.20 4.34
CA ALA A 75 4.32 -10.33 5.09
C ALA A 75 3.16 -9.60 4.39
N LEU A 76 3.40 -8.42 3.83
CA LEU A 76 2.36 -7.65 3.14
C LEU A 76 1.88 -8.35 1.86
N GLU A 77 2.78 -9.04 1.18
CA GLU A 77 2.49 -9.84 -0.02
C GLU A 77 1.71 -11.11 0.32
N GLY A 78 2.18 -11.87 1.31
CA GLY A 78 1.62 -13.20 1.64
C GLY A 78 0.47 -13.23 2.67
N ASP A 79 0.26 -12.17 3.44
CA ASP A 79 -0.75 -12.13 4.51
C ASP A 79 -1.78 -11.02 4.25
N ALA A 80 -2.94 -11.43 3.72
CA ALA A 80 -4.04 -10.52 3.41
C ALA A 80 -4.63 -9.85 4.66
N LEU A 81 -4.65 -10.54 5.82
CA LEU A 81 -5.18 -9.99 7.06
C LEU A 81 -4.25 -8.89 7.60
N PHE A 82 -2.94 -9.14 7.57
CA PHE A 82 -1.95 -8.12 7.91
C PHE A 82 -2.03 -6.93 6.97
N ARG A 83 -2.12 -7.16 5.65
CA ARG A 83 -2.30 -6.08 4.67
C ARG A 83 -3.53 -5.23 4.95
N ARG A 84 -4.68 -5.85 5.23
CA ARG A 84 -5.92 -5.13 5.61
C ARG A 84 -5.70 -4.27 6.85
N ARG A 85 -5.06 -4.80 7.90
CA ARG A 85 -4.75 -3.99 9.11
C ARG A 85 -3.86 -2.79 8.81
N ILE A 86 -2.84 -2.96 7.97
CA ILE A 86 -1.99 -1.83 7.53
C ILE A 86 -2.81 -0.83 6.71
N GLY A 87 -3.72 -1.31 5.85
CA GLY A 87 -4.67 -0.48 5.10
C GLY A 87 -5.54 0.38 6.01
N GLU A 88 -6.14 -0.19 7.05
CA GLU A 88 -6.93 0.55 8.05
C GLU A 88 -6.10 1.64 8.74
N ARG A 89 -4.87 1.30 9.17
CA ARG A 89 -3.96 2.31 9.76
C ARG A 89 -3.55 3.41 8.79
N LEU A 90 -3.42 3.06 7.51
CA LEU A 90 -3.12 4.03 6.46
C LEU A 90 -4.30 4.98 6.24
N LYS A 91 -5.55 4.48 6.28
CA LYS A 91 -6.76 5.29 6.22
C LYS A 91 -6.87 6.26 7.40
N GLU A 92 -6.53 5.81 8.61
CA GLU A 92 -6.49 6.67 9.80
C GLU A 92 -5.42 7.76 9.71
N SER A 93 -4.24 7.42 9.18
CA SER A 93 -3.10 8.34 9.14
C SER A 93 -3.14 9.31 7.96
N GLN A 94 -3.71 8.89 6.83
CA GLN A 94 -3.75 9.63 5.57
C GLN A 94 -5.13 9.51 4.90
N PRO A 95 -6.20 10.00 5.55
CA PRO A 95 -7.57 9.84 5.05
C PRO A 95 -7.79 10.49 3.68
N GLU A 96 -7.14 11.63 3.43
CA GLU A 96 -7.26 12.34 2.14
C GLU A 96 -6.66 11.55 0.97
N LEU A 97 -5.45 10.99 1.15
CA LEU A 97 -4.79 10.19 0.13
C LEU A 97 -5.54 8.88 -0.13
N THR A 98 -5.95 8.20 0.94
CA THR A 98 -6.66 6.92 0.83
C THR A 98 -8.04 7.09 0.20
N GLY A 99 -8.81 8.11 0.59
CA GLY A 99 -10.09 8.42 -0.03
C GLY A 99 -9.97 8.80 -1.51
N ALA A 100 -8.94 9.57 -1.87
CA ALA A 100 -8.66 9.91 -3.28
C ALA A 100 -8.29 8.67 -4.12
N LEU A 101 -7.53 7.73 -3.55
CA LEU A 101 -7.20 6.46 -4.18
C LEU A 101 -8.41 5.55 -4.36
N GLU A 102 -9.27 5.46 -3.35
CA GLU A 102 -10.53 4.69 -3.41
C GLU A 102 -11.50 5.29 -4.44
N ALA A 103 -11.54 6.63 -4.56
CA ALA A 103 -12.29 7.32 -5.60
C ALA A 103 -11.65 7.21 -7.01
N GLY A 104 -10.51 6.52 -7.16
CA GLY A 104 -9.81 6.36 -8.43
C GLY A 104 -9.18 7.64 -8.98
N SER A 105 -9.05 8.68 -8.14
CA SER A 105 -8.55 9.99 -8.51
C SER A 105 -7.39 10.41 -7.61
N PRO A 106 -6.20 9.78 -7.73
CA PRO A 106 -5.05 10.12 -6.91
C PRO A 106 -4.67 11.61 -7.09
N PRO A 107 -4.25 12.33 -6.02
CA PRO A 107 -3.94 13.74 -6.11
C PRO A 107 -2.74 13.99 -7.03
N ALA A 108 -2.87 14.88 -8.01
CA ALA A 108 -1.79 15.18 -8.97
C ALA A 108 -0.53 15.78 -8.32
N ALA A 109 -0.66 16.35 -7.11
CA ALA A 109 0.45 16.91 -6.34
C ALA A 109 1.09 15.91 -5.36
N ALA A 110 0.52 14.71 -5.20
CA ALA A 110 1.11 13.69 -4.34
C ALA A 110 2.33 13.06 -5.00
N ASP A 111 3.31 12.67 -4.19
CA ASP A 111 4.48 11.95 -4.69
C ASP A 111 4.03 10.63 -5.33
N PRO A 112 4.43 10.33 -6.58
CA PRO A 112 3.98 9.13 -7.28
C PRO A 112 4.40 7.84 -6.55
N VAL A 113 5.53 7.84 -5.83
CA VAL A 113 5.99 6.70 -5.02
C VAL A 113 5.07 6.49 -3.82
N ASP A 114 4.57 7.57 -3.22
CA ASP A 114 3.62 7.51 -2.09
C ASP A 114 2.26 6.98 -2.54
N VAL A 115 1.77 7.48 -3.68
CA VAL A 115 0.53 7.01 -4.33
C VAL A 115 0.63 5.51 -4.64
N ALA A 116 1.74 5.06 -5.25
CA ALA A 116 1.96 3.65 -5.56
C ALA A 116 2.09 2.77 -4.32
N ALA A 117 2.77 3.24 -3.28
CA ALA A 117 2.92 2.48 -2.04
C ALA A 117 1.57 2.32 -1.31
N ALA A 118 0.75 3.37 -1.27
CA ALA A 118 -0.59 3.33 -0.71
C ALA A 118 -1.53 2.44 -1.55
N ALA A 119 -1.49 2.55 -2.88
CA ALA A 119 -2.24 1.68 -3.78
C ALA A 119 -1.83 0.21 -3.65
N TYR A 120 -0.54 -0.08 -3.43
CA TYR A 120 -0.05 -1.44 -3.17
C TYR A 120 -0.67 -2.07 -1.92
N VAL A 121 -0.86 -1.27 -0.86
CA VAL A 121 -1.45 -1.74 0.41
C VAL A 121 -2.97 -1.88 0.29
N LEU A 122 -3.64 -0.85 -0.25
CA LEU A 122 -5.10 -0.75 -0.30
C LEU A 122 -5.73 -1.62 -1.40
N ARG A 123 -4.96 -1.95 -2.46
CA ARG A 123 -5.43 -2.72 -3.62
C ARG A 123 -6.73 -2.16 -4.27
N PRO A 124 -6.88 -0.83 -4.48
CA PRO A 124 -8.01 -0.31 -5.25
C PRO A 124 -7.92 -0.78 -6.72
N ALA A 125 -9.03 -0.75 -7.45
CA ALA A 125 -9.02 -1.10 -8.87
C ALA A 125 -8.02 -0.24 -9.65
N GLY A 126 -7.13 -0.87 -10.45
CA GLY A 126 -6.11 -0.17 -11.22
C GLY A 126 -4.79 0.05 -10.48
N TRP A 127 -4.60 -0.50 -9.28
CA TRP A 127 -3.42 -0.25 -8.46
C TRP A 127 -2.11 -0.69 -9.15
N VAL A 128 -2.15 -1.72 -9.99
CA VAL A 128 -0.96 -2.21 -10.73
C VAL A 128 -0.43 -1.13 -11.68
N LYS A 129 -1.32 -0.38 -12.33
CA LYS A 129 -0.95 0.74 -13.21
C LYS A 129 -0.32 1.88 -12.43
N LEU A 130 -0.83 2.20 -11.24
CA LEU A 130 -0.26 3.22 -10.36
C LEU A 130 1.16 2.83 -9.92
N VAL A 131 1.37 1.57 -9.54
CA VAL A 131 2.70 1.06 -9.17
C VAL A 131 3.66 1.07 -10.35
N ALA A 132 3.17 0.71 -11.55
CA ALA A 132 3.98 0.74 -12.75
C ALA A 132 4.41 2.17 -13.14
N ALA A 133 3.48 3.13 -13.14
CA ALA A 133 3.73 4.53 -13.46
C ALA A 133 4.71 5.18 -12.49
N ALA A 134 4.56 4.93 -11.19
CA ALA A 134 5.50 5.43 -10.18
C ALA A 134 6.90 4.82 -10.33
N GLY A 135 6.98 3.55 -10.76
CA GLY A 135 8.25 2.90 -11.05
C GLY A 135 8.99 3.56 -12.21
N GLU A 136 8.28 3.99 -13.25
CA GLU A 136 8.85 4.70 -14.39
C GLU A 136 9.30 6.11 -14.01
N GLU A 137 8.50 6.84 -13.21
CA GLU A 137 8.83 8.18 -12.75
C GLU A 137 10.02 8.19 -11.79
N ALA A 138 10.09 7.24 -10.86
CA ALA A 138 11.23 7.09 -9.95
C ALA A 138 12.53 6.80 -10.71
N GLN A 139 12.47 6.08 -11.83
CA GLN A 139 13.64 5.83 -12.69
C GLN A 139 14.09 7.11 -13.41
N ARG A 140 13.16 7.96 -13.87
CA ARG A 140 13.48 9.25 -14.51
C ARG A 140 14.20 10.21 -13.56
N VAL A 141 13.70 10.35 -12.34
CA VAL A 141 14.31 11.23 -11.32
C VAL A 141 15.72 10.76 -10.92
N VAL A 142 15.96 9.45 -10.89
CA VAL A 142 17.30 8.90 -10.63
C VAL A 142 18.25 9.15 -11.79
N ALA A 143 17.77 9.04 -13.04
CA ALA A 143 18.57 9.34 -14.22
C ALA A 143 18.94 10.82 -14.32
N GLU A 144 18.00 11.72 -14.02
CA GLU A 144 18.22 13.18 -14.07
C GLU A 144 19.18 13.69 -12.97
N ARG A 145 19.33 12.96 -11.86
CA ARG A 145 20.29 13.29 -10.79
C ARG A 145 21.69 12.73 -11.00
N ALA A 146 21.87 11.89 -12.02
CA ALA A 146 23.16 11.29 -12.36
C ALA A 146 23.90 12.05 -13.48
N ASP A 147 23.23 13.03 -14.12
CA ASP A 147 23.77 13.99 -15.10
C ASP A 147 24.14 15.32 -14.40
#